data_AF-A0A0U2Z6K1-F1
#
_entry.id   AF-A0A0U2Z6K1-F1
#
_cell.length_a   1.000
_cell.length_b   1.000
_cell.length_c   1.000
_cell.angle_alpha   90.00
_cell.angle_beta   90.00
_cell.angle_gamma   90.00
#
_symmetry.space_group_name_H-M   'P 1'
#
loop_
_entity.id
_entity.type
_entity.pdbx_description
1 polymer ?
#
loop_
_entity_poly.entity_id
_entity_poly.type
_entity_poly.pdbx_seq_one_letter_code
_entity_poly.pdbx_strand_id
1 'polypeptide(L)'
;MEVSALRLNLLRGMYLLIAVGLGLTIWPQILFPSDSQADVHTVVEALLGALAVMCMLGLRYPLKMLPLLIFEFLWKLIWVVAFAYRMWRDTGLDSYAAETLFACVIGLVLVPIVLPWGYVFERYFKAKGEPWIIKGNHR
;
A
#
# COMPACT_ATOMS: atom_id res chain seq x y z
N MET A 1 -16.95 0.68 -17.18
CA MET A 1 -17.56 0.75 -15.83
C MET A 1 -17.33 2.14 -15.29
N GLU A 2 -18.38 2.94 -15.16
CA GLU A 2 -18.28 4.23 -14.48
C GLU A 2 -18.11 3.99 -12.97
N VAL A 3 -17.10 4.61 -12.37
CA VAL A 3 -16.87 4.53 -10.93
C VAL A 3 -17.63 5.69 -10.28
N SER A 4 -18.55 5.37 -9.37
CA SER A 4 -19.33 6.38 -8.63
C SER A 4 -18.44 7.40 -7.91
N ALA A 5 -18.89 8.65 -7.85
CA ALA A 5 -18.20 9.74 -7.14
C ALA A 5 -17.90 9.39 -5.67
N LEU A 6 -18.81 8.65 -5.01
CA LEU A 6 -18.62 8.16 -3.64
C LEU A 6 -17.35 7.29 -3.55
N ARG A 7 -17.18 6.38 -4.51
CA ARG A 7 -16.05 5.44 -4.52
C ARG A 7 -14.73 6.14 -4.83
N LEU A 8 -14.74 7.15 -5.69
CA LEU A 8 -13.57 8.00 -5.92
C LEU A 8 -13.17 8.76 -4.65
N ASN A 9 -14.13 9.26 -3.88
CA ASN A 9 -13.86 9.96 -2.63
C ASN A 9 -13.39 9.00 -1.52
N LEU A 10 -13.93 7.78 -1.45
CA LEU A 10 -13.41 6.73 -0.56
C LEU A 10 -11.96 6.37 -0.88
N LEU A 11 -11.61 6.24 -2.17
CA LEU A 11 -10.22 6.01 -2.58
C LEU A 11 -9.32 7.18 -2.14
N ARG A 12 -9.73 8.43 -2.38
CA ARG A 12 -8.98 9.61 -1.90
C ARG A 12 -8.83 9.62 -0.38
N GLY A 13 -9.89 9.28 0.34
CA GLY A 13 -9.86 9.14 1.79
C GLY A 13 -8.84 8.09 2.23
N MET A 14 -8.78 6.94 1.55
CA MET A 14 -7.78 5.90 1.84
C MET A 14 -6.35 6.39 1.57
N TYR A 15 -6.11 7.04 0.42
CA TYR A 15 -4.79 7.60 0.12
C TYR A 15 -4.38 8.66 1.15
N LEU A 16 -5.31 9.51 1.57
CA LEU A 16 -5.07 10.53 2.59
C LEU A 16 -4.73 9.89 3.94
N LEU A 17 -5.51 8.87 4.34
CA LEU A 17 -5.29 8.14 5.57
C LEU A 17 -3.89 7.50 5.61
N ILE A 18 -3.47 6.85 4.52
CA ILE A 18 -2.14 6.23 4.42
C ILE A 18 -1.04 7.32 4.44
N ALA A 19 -1.19 8.37 3.63
CA ALA A 19 -0.20 9.44 3.55
C ALA A 19 0.00 10.13 4.90
N VAL A 20 -1.09 10.44 5.61
CA VAL A 20 -1.03 11.06 6.95
C VAL A 20 -0.51 10.07 7.98
N GLY A 21 -1.00 8.82 7.98
CA GLY A 21 -0.54 7.79 8.91
C GLY A 21 0.96 7.57 8.82
N LEU A 22 1.48 7.29 7.63
CA LEU A 22 2.92 7.10 7.41
C LEU A 22 3.70 8.41 7.56
N GLY A 23 3.10 9.56 7.21
CA GLY A 23 3.68 10.88 7.41
C GLY A 23 3.90 11.22 8.90
N LEU A 24 3.07 10.69 9.79
CA LEU A 24 3.22 10.92 11.23
C LEU A 24 4.07 9.85 11.92
N THR A 25 4.11 8.62 11.41
CA THR A 25 4.83 7.52 12.06
C THR A 25 6.21 7.24 11.47
N ILE A 26 6.38 7.34 10.14
CA ILE A 26 7.63 6.96 9.46
C ILE A 26 8.50 8.17 9.12
N TRP A 27 7.91 9.26 8.64
CA TRP A 27 8.68 10.44 8.24
C TRP A 27 9.51 11.08 9.36
N PRO A 28 9.07 11.12 10.63
CA PRO A 28 9.93 11.56 11.74
C PRO A 28 11.16 10.68 11.92
N GLN A 29 11.04 9.36 11.73
CA GLN A 29 12.16 8.41 11.83
C GLN A 29 13.21 8.66 10.73
N ILE A 30 12.74 8.98 9.52
CA ILE A 30 13.61 9.32 8.38
C ILE A 30 14.33 10.67 8.59
N LEU A 31 13.60 11.69 9.06
CA LEU A 31 14.14 13.05 9.19
C LEU A 31 15.02 13.24 10.43
N PHE A 32 14.73 12.50 11.50
CA PHE A 32 15.41 12.58 12.78
C PHE A 32 15.80 11.17 13.26
N PRO A 33 16.71 10.48 12.54
CA PRO A 33 17.06 9.10 12.85
C PRO A 33 17.81 9.01 14.19
N SER A 34 17.51 7.97 14.96
CA SER A 34 18.13 7.71 16.27
C SER A 34 19.52 7.08 16.16
N ASP A 35 19.78 6.37 15.06
CA ASP A 35 21.07 5.81 14.68
C ASP A 35 21.34 6.14 13.20
N SER A 36 22.60 6.30 12.83
CA SER A 36 23.03 6.69 11.48
C SER A 36 23.48 5.51 10.63
N GLN A 37 23.42 4.29 11.19
CA GLN A 37 23.84 3.08 10.51
C GLN A 37 22.72 2.51 9.63
N ALA A 38 23.11 2.00 8.45
CA ALA A 38 22.17 1.35 7.56
C ALA A 38 21.79 -0.04 8.08
N ASP A 39 20.50 -0.29 8.23
CA ASP A 39 19.93 -1.58 8.61
C ASP A 39 18.61 -1.88 7.87
N VAL A 40 17.98 -3.02 8.16
CA VAL A 40 16.70 -3.41 7.54
C VAL A 40 15.58 -2.39 7.86
N HIS A 41 15.60 -1.77 9.04
CA HIS A 41 14.60 -0.78 9.44
C HIS A 41 14.70 0.48 8.57
N THR A 42 15.92 1.00 8.35
CA THR A 42 16.14 2.17 7.49
C THR A 42 15.65 1.95 6.05
N VAL A 43 15.76 0.72 5.54
CA VAL A 43 15.22 0.34 4.23
C VAL A 43 13.69 0.32 4.23
N VAL A 44 13.08 -0.25 5.27
CA VAL A 44 11.61 -0.29 5.42
C VAL A 44 11.04 1.12 5.57
N GLU A 45 11.67 1.96 6.37
CA GLU A 45 11.28 3.36 6.53
C GLU A 45 11.33 4.10 5.20
N ALA A 46 12.42 3.96 4.43
CA ALA A 46 12.52 4.58 3.11
C ALA A 46 11.41 4.10 2.14
N LEU A 47 11.12 2.79 2.12
CA LEU A 47 10.05 2.21 1.29
C LEU A 47 8.66 2.75 1.68
N LEU A 48 8.35 2.78 2.98
CA LEU A 48 7.08 3.28 3.49
C LEU A 48 6.97 4.81 3.38
N GLY A 49 8.08 5.53 3.53
CA GLY A 49 8.16 6.97 3.30
C GLY A 49 7.85 7.33 1.84
N ALA A 50 8.45 6.61 0.90
CA ALA A 50 8.17 6.76 -0.53
C ALA A 50 6.72 6.43 -0.88
N LEU A 51 6.17 5.37 -0.28
CA LEU A 51 4.75 5.03 -0.40
C LEU A 51 3.85 6.19 0.09
N ALA A 52 4.17 6.82 1.23
CA ALA A 52 3.41 7.97 1.73
C ALA A 52 3.38 9.13 0.71
N VAL A 53 4.52 9.41 0.07
CA VAL A 53 4.62 10.42 -1.00
C VAL A 53 3.77 10.05 -2.20
N MET A 54 3.85 8.79 -2.64
CA MET A 54 3.04 8.30 -3.76
C MET A 54 1.55 8.33 -3.46
N CYS A 55 1.13 8.14 -2.21
CA CYS A 55 -0.26 8.30 -1.80
C CYS A 55 -0.76 9.74 -1.99
N MET A 56 0.09 10.77 -1.88
CA MET A 56 -0.29 12.14 -2.23
C MET A 56 -0.67 12.28 -3.71
N LEU A 57 0.03 11.58 -4.62
CA LEU A 57 -0.36 11.51 -6.04
C LEU A 57 -1.68 10.74 -6.23
N GLY A 58 -1.96 9.76 -5.37
CA GLY A 58 -3.23 9.04 -5.29
C GLY A 58 -4.43 9.95 -5.02
N LEU A 59 -4.25 11.07 -4.31
CA LEU A 59 -5.32 12.06 -4.11
C LEU A 59 -5.75 12.70 -5.44
N ARG A 60 -4.78 13.01 -6.30
CA ARG A 60 -5.01 13.61 -7.61
C ARG A 60 -5.52 12.59 -8.63
N TYR A 61 -4.95 11.37 -8.62
CA TYR A 61 -5.21 10.33 -9.62
C TYR A 61 -5.63 8.98 -8.99
N PRO A 62 -6.75 8.90 -8.25
CA PRO A 62 -7.07 7.75 -7.40
C PRO A 62 -7.22 6.41 -8.14
N LEU A 63 -7.75 6.43 -9.37
CA LEU A 63 -7.90 5.21 -10.18
C LEU A 63 -6.59 4.77 -10.84
N LYS A 64 -5.74 5.71 -11.25
CA LYS A 64 -4.46 5.38 -11.89
C LYS A 64 -3.46 4.81 -10.88
N MET A 65 -3.59 5.20 -9.61
CA MET A 65 -2.72 4.79 -8.51
C MET A 65 -3.22 3.55 -7.76
N LEU A 66 -4.27 2.86 -8.25
CA LEU A 66 -4.75 1.60 -7.63
C LEU A 66 -3.67 0.54 -7.39
N PRO A 67 -2.63 0.37 -8.25
CA PRO A 67 -1.56 -0.58 -7.98
C PRO A 67 -0.86 -0.30 -6.66
N LEU A 68 -0.82 0.96 -6.21
CA LEU A 68 -0.23 1.35 -4.93
C LEU A 68 -1.05 0.83 -3.73
N LEU A 69 -2.38 0.89 -3.80
CA LEU A 69 -3.25 0.32 -2.75
C LEU A 69 -3.21 -1.21 -2.76
N ILE A 70 -3.08 -1.82 -3.94
CA ILE A 70 -2.91 -3.27 -4.06
C ILE A 70 -1.57 -3.69 -3.45
N PHE A 71 -0.48 -2.96 -3.74
CA PHE A 71 0.81 -3.17 -3.11
C PHE A 71 0.71 -3.04 -1.58
N GLU A 72 0.06 -1.97 -1.10
CA GLU A 72 -0.16 -1.72 0.33
C GLU A 72 -0.87 -2.87 1.03
N PHE A 73 -1.92 -3.40 0.40
CA PHE A 73 -2.64 -4.56 0.89
C PHE A 73 -1.79 -5.82 0.87
N LEU A 74 -1.06 -6.06 -0.22
CA LEU A 74 -0.29 -7.29 -0.42
C LEU A 74 0.86 -7.42 0.58
N TRP A 75 1.67 -6.38 0.81
CA TRP A 75 2.78 -6.50 1.74
C TRP A 75 2.29 -6.73 3.18
N LYS A 76 1.18 -6.08 3.58
CA LYS A 76 0.52 -6.31 4.87
C LYS A 76 -0.02 -7.73 4.98
N LEU A 77 -0.66 -8.23 3.92
CA LEU A 77 -1.21 -9.59 3.90
C LEU A 77 -0.10 -10.62 4.04
N ILE A 78 0.98 -10.46 3.26
CA ILE A 78 2.16 -11.31 3.33
C ILE A 78 2.75 -11.24 4.73
N TRP A 79 2.89 -10.06 5.32
CA TRP A 79 3.48 -9.92 6.65
C TRP A 79 2.65 -10.62 7.73
N VAL A 80 1.33 -10.44 7.71
CA VAL A 80 0.42 -11.06 8.67
C VAL A 80 0.41 -12.58 8.54
N VAL A 81 0.30 -13.11 7.32
CA VAL A 81 0.22 -14.55 7.08
C VAL A 81 1.55 -15.25 7.29
N ALA A 82 2.64 -14.67 6.80
CA ALA A 82 3.96 -15.30 6.81
C ALA A 82 4.71 -15.11 8.14
N PHE A 83 4.52 -13.99 8.83
CA PHE A 83 5.29 -13.68 10.06
C PHE A 83 4.39 -13.60 11.29
N ALA A 84 3.40 -12.71 11.31
CA ALA A 84 2.61 -12.48 12.53
C ALA A 84 1.87 -13.75 13.00
N TYR A 85 1.29 -14.50 12.07
CA TYR A 85 0.63 -15.77 12.38
C TYR A 85 1.59 -16.78 13.02
N ARG A 86 2.82 -16.87 12.52
CA ARG A 86 3.84 -17.78 13.08
C ARG A 86 4.28 -17.32 14.46
N MET A 87 4.59 -16.03 14.63
CA MET A 87 4.99 -15.45 15.92
C MET A 87 3.92 -15.70 16.99
N TRP A 88 2.65 -15.48 16.65
CA TRP A 88 1.53 -15.73 17.55
C TRP A 88 1.42 -17.20 17.98
N ARG A 89 1.77 -18.15 17.11
CA ARG A 89 1.72 -19.58 17.39
C ARG A 89 2.88 -20.08 18.25
N ASP A 90 4.06 -19.49 18.09
CA ASP A 90 5.30 -19.98 18.70
C ASP A 90 5.64 -19.24 20.00
N THR A 91 5.96 -17.95 19.89
CA THR A 91 6.54 -17.14 20.98
C THR A 91 5.56 -16.15 21.60
N GLY A 92 4.41 -15.93 20.95
CA GLY A 92 3.55 -14.78 21.22
C GLY A 92 4.02 -13.52 20.49
N LEU A 93 3.12 -12.55 20.37
CA LEU A 93 3.41 -11.24 19.76
C LEU A 93 4.04 -10.33 20.82
N ASP A 94 5.24 -9.82 20.55
CA ASP A 94 5.79 -8.70 21.33
C ASP A 94 5.00 -7.40 21.07
N SER A 95 5.33 -6.33 21.80
CA SER A 95 4.62 -5.06 21.68
C SER A 95 4.69 -4.48 20.26
N TYR A 96 5.85 -4.56 19.62
CA TYR A 96 6.06 -4.05 18.27
C TYR A 96 5.25 -4.85 17.23
N ALA A 97 5.27 -6.18 17.33
CA ALA A 97 4.53 -7.07 16.46
C ALA A 97 3.02 -6.91 16.65
N ALA A 98 2.55 -6.68 17.88
CA ALA A 98 1.14 -6.42 18.18
C ALA A 98 0.66 -5.10 17.55
N GLU A 99 1.42 -4.01 17.71
CA GLU A 99 1.12 -2.72 17.09
C GLU A 99 1.15 -2.78 15.57
N THR A 100 2.17 -3.44 15.01
CA THR A 100 2.29 -3.65 13.56
C THR A 100 1.14 -4.49 13.02
N LEU A 101 0.74 -5.56 13.72
CA LEU A 101 -0.41 -6.38 13.35
C LEU A 101 -1.69 -5.57 13.37
N PHE A 102 -1.91 -4.75 14.39
CA PHE A 102 -3.08 -3.87 14.47
C PHE A 102 -3.15 -2.92 13.28
N ALA A 103 -2.05 -2.23 12.95
CA ALA A 103 -1.96 -1.35 11.79
C ALA A 103 -2.17 -2.11 10.46
N CYS A 104 -1.63 -3.32 10.34
CA CYS A 104 -1.81 -4.17 9.17
C CYS A 104 -3.28 -4.58 8.99
N VAL A 105 -3.94 -5.04 10.07
CA VAL A 105 -5.35 -5.48 10.04
C VAL A 105 -6.28 -4.34 9.63
N ILE A 106 -6.05 -3.12 10.12
CA ILE A 106 -6.82 -1.94 9.65
C ILE A 106 -6.70 -1.80 8.13
N GLY A 107 -5.49 -1.86 7.58
CA GLY A 107 -5.29 -1.82 6.12
C GLY A 107 -5.95 -2.97 5.38
N LEU A 108 -5.86 -4.20 5.92
CA LEU A 108 -6.46 -5.40 5.34
C LEU A 108 -7.98 -5.36 5.31
N VAL A 109 -8.62 -4.64 6.23
CA VAL A 109 -10.07 -4.45 6.24
C VAL A 109 -10.48 -3.28 5.34
N LEU A 110 -9.82 -2.12 5.48
CA LEU A 110 -10.22 -0.90 4.77
C LEU A 110 -9.95 -0.97 3.26
N VAL A 111 -8.81 -1.51 2.83
CA VAL A 111 -8.43 -1.52 1.41
C VAL A 111 -9.45 -2.31 0.56
N PRO A 112 -9.85 -3.54 0.93
CA PRO A 112 -10.92 -4.26 0.23
C PRO A 112 -12.25 -3.52 0.13
N ILE A 113 -12.62 -2.74 1.15
CA ILE A 113 -13.89 -2.00 1.16
C ILE A 113 -13.86 -0.87 0.14
N VAL A 114 -12.75 -0.12 0.08
CA VAL A 114 -12.63 1.04 -0.83
C VAL A 114 -12.32 0.65 -2.27
N LEU A 115 -11.65 -0.49 -2.49
CA LEU A 115 -11.23 -0.91 -3.82
C LEU A 115 -12.44 -1.13 -4.75
N PRO A 116 -12.40 -0.58 -5.99
CA PRO A 116 -13.40 -0.85 -7.00
C PRO A 116 -13.14 -2.23 -7.64
N TRP A 117 -13.54 -3.31 -6.99
CA TRP A 117 -13.29 -4.69 -7.44
C TRP A 117 -13.66 -4.95 -8.90
N GLY A 118 -14.80 -4.43 -9.37
CA GLY A 118 -15.17 -4.52 -10.78
C GLY A 118 -14.15 -3.86 -11.71
N TYR A 119 -13.68 -2.66 -11.36
CA TYR A 119 -12.63 -1.97 -12.12
C TYR A 119 -11.30 -2.71 -12.04
N VAL A 120 -10.92 -3.21 -10.86
CA VAL A 120 -9.67 -3.95 -10.65
C VAL A 120 -9.65 -5.21 -11.51
N PHE A 121 -10.74 -5.97 -11.52
CA PHE A 121 -10.85 -7.20 -12.31
C PHE A 121 -10.81 -6.92 -13.82
N GLU A 122 -11.59 -5.94 -14.29
CA GLU A 122 -11.59 -5.57 -15.71
C GLU A 122 -10.21 -5.05 -16.17
N ARG A 123 -9.54 -4.24 -15.34
CA ARG A 123 -8.31 -3.55 -15.75
C ARG A 123 -7.03 -4.35 -15.54
N TYR A 124 -6.92 -5.13 -14.47
CA TYR A 124 -5.68 -5.83 -14.13
C TYR A 124 -5.72 -7.33 -14.44
N PHE A 125 -6.90 -7.95 -14.49
CA PHE A 125 -7.02 -9.39 -14.76
C PHE A 125 -7.51 -9.68 -16.18
N LYS A 126 -8.48 -8.90 -16.69
CA LYS A 126 -9.03 -9.13 -18.04
C LYS A 126 -8.33 -8.37 -19.15
N ALA A 127 -7.86 -7.14 -18.89
CA ALA A 127 -7.23 -6.34 -19.92
C ALA A 127 -5.96 -7.03 -20.42
N LYS A 128 -5.75 -7.01 -21.75
CA LYS A 128 -4.50 -7.52 -22.32
C LYS A 128 -3.35 -6.64 -21.85
N GLY A 129 -2.27 -7.28 -21.40
CA GLY A 129 -1.03 -6.61 -21.07
C GLY A 129 -0.47 -5.87 -22.30
N GLU A 130 0.27 -4.80 -22.03
CA GLU A 130 0.97 -4.08 -23.10
C GLU A 130 1.97 -5.01 -23.80
N PRO A 131 2.03 -4.99 -25.14
CA PRO A 131 2.88 -5.89 -25.89
C PRO A 131 4.35 -5.55 -25.69
N TRP A 132 5.19 -6.58 -25.53
CA TRP A 132 6.64 -6.44 -25.42
C TRP A 132 7.30 -5.87 -26.68
N ILE A 133 6.67 -6.02 -27.85
CA ILE A 133 7.19 -5.54 -29.14
C ILE A 133 6.11 -4.69 -29.81
N ILE A 134 6.40 -3.41 -29.96
CA ILE A 134 5.59 -2.49 -30.76
C ILE A 134 6.07 -2.59 -32.21
N LYS A 135 5.33 -3.31 -33.08
CA LYS A 135 5.62 -3.27 -34.52
C LYS A 135 5.34 -1.86 -35.04
N GLY A 136 6.38 -1.09 -35.28
CA GLY A 136 6.29 0.21 -35.94
C GLY A 136 5.71 0.03 -37.34
N ASN A 137 4.57 0.64 -37.62
CA ASN A 137 4.09 0.79 -38.99
C ASN A 137 5.03 1.81 -39.66
N HIS A 138 5.92 1.35 -40.52
CA HIS A 138 6.59 2.23 -41.47
C HIS A 138 5.53 2.77 -42.44
N ARG A 139 5.17 4.03 -42.28
CA ARG A 139 4.49 4.85 -43.29
C ARG A 139 5.34 6.07 -43.56
#